data_AF-A0A235BQ43-F1
#
_entry.id   AF-A0A235BQ43-F1
#
_cell.length_a   1.000
_cell.length_b   1.000
_cell.length_c   1.000
_cell.angle_alpha   90.00
_cell.angle_beta   90.00
_cell.angle_gamma   90.00
#
_symmetry.space_group_name_H-M   'P 1'
#
loop_
_entity.id
_entity.type
_entity.pdbx_description
1 polymer ?
#
loop_
_entity_poly.entity_id
_entity_poly.type
_entity_poly.pdbx_seq_one_letter_code
_entity_poly.pdbx_strand_id
1 'polypeptide(L)'
;TQVKKALKRLWAQTSEIEIPSTAGAGSVPPERGKEYNEEHHLKGKPQEVVELFRTIDKFCRELNPTAVRRKYLATYVRYTHGKNTFCCVHLQKSGLRVWLKLNYSNLESPPEYVRDVSNVGHWGVGDVELAIDSFERFQGAKSLIQKSFEENRLK
;
A
#
# COMPACT_ATOMS: atom_id res chain seq x y z
N THR A 1 8.01 25.67 -5.40
CA THR A 1 8.40 25.20 -6.76
C THR A 1 7.17 24.82 -7.55
N GLN A 2 7.18 25.10 -8.86
CA GLN A 2 6.08 24.82 -9.80
C GLN A 2 5.62 23.35 -9.77
N VAL A 3 6.54 22.43 -9.45
CA VAL A 3 6.30 20.98 -9.31
C VAL A 3 5.39 20.63 -8.12
N LYS A 4 5.63 21.22 -6.93
CA LYS A 4 4.79 20.97 -5.73
C LYS A 4 3.35 21.48 -5.92
N LYS A 5 3.18 22.58 -6.69
CA LYS A 5 1.87 23.15 -7.01
C LYS A 5 1.15 22.37 -8.11
N ALA A 6 1.89 21.76 -9.05
CA ALA A 6 1.35 20.87 -10.07
C ALA A 6 0.84 19.55 -9.47
N LEU A 7 1.58 18.95 -8.54
CA LEU A 7 1.17 17.74 -7.83
C LEU A 7 -0.09 17.98 -6.97
N LYS A 8 -0.19 19.13 -6.30
CA LYS A 8 -1.38 19.51 -5.51
C LYS A 8 -2.61 19.80 -6.38
N ARG A 9 -2.42 20.26 -7.63
CA ARG A 9 -3.50 20.49 -8.60
C ARG A 9 -4.04 19.19 -9.20
N LEU A 10 -3.18 18.21 -9.49
CA LEU A 10 -3.60 16.87 -9.90
C LEU A 10 -4.37 16.13 -8.79
N TRP A 11 -4.08 16.45 -7.53
CA TRP A 11 -4.78 15.89 -6.37
C TRP A 11 -6.19 16.47 -6.15
N ALA A 12 -6.43 17.72 -6.53
CA ALA A 12 -7.71 18.41 -6.31
C ALA A 12 -8.71 18.25 -7.47
N GLN A 13 -8.25 17.90 -8.67
CA GLN A 13 -9.11 17.74 -9.86
C GLN A 13 -9.77 16.36 -9.97
N THR A 14 -9.37 15.38 -9.15
CA THR A 14 -9.98 14.04 -9.11
C THR A 14 -11.16 13.95 -8.15
N SER A 15 -11.56 15.06 -7.51
CA SER A 15 -12.63 15.12 -6.51
C SER A 15 -14.03 15.28 -7.10
N GLU A 16 -14.17 15.58 -8.39
CA GLU A 16 -15.47 15.83 -9.05
C GLU A 16 -15.60 15.06 -10.38
N ILE A 17 -15.36 13.75 -10.34
CA ILE A 17 -15.85 12.87 -11.41
C ILE A 17 -16.94 12.01 -10.78
N GLU A 18 -18.19 12.46 -10.92
CA GLU A 18 -19.35 11.58 -10.82
C GLU A 18 -19.15 10.41 -11.79
N ILE A 19 -19.08 9.20 -11.24
CA ILE A 19 -18.93 7.98 -12.03
C ILE A 19 -20.29 7.67 -12.65
N PRO A 20 -20.46 7.69 -13.98
CA PRO A 20 -21.67 7.15 -14.59
C PRO A 20 -21.64 5.63 -14.42
N SER A 21 -22.75 5.10 -13.94
CA SER A 21 -23.01 3.66 -13.90
C SER A 21 -22.97 3.07 -15.31
N THR A 22 -21.86 2.43 -15.67
CA THR A 22 -21.80 1.50 -16.80
C THR A 22 -20.99 0.27 -16.43
N ALA A 23 -21.68 -0.86 -16.44
CA ALA A 23 -21.13 -2.19 -16.28
C ALA A 23 -20.01 -2.47 -17.29
N GLY A 24 -18.98 -3.20 -16.84
CA GLY A 24 -18.05 -3.93 -17.71
C GLY A 24 -16.68 -3.29 -17.93
N ALA A 25 -15.85 -3.19 -16.88
CA ALA A 25 -14.40 -3.12 -17.04
C ALA A 25 -13.77 -4.26 -16.24
N GLY A 26 -13.38 -5.32 -16.97
CA GLY A 26 -12.87 -6.55 -16.40
C GLY A 26 -11.62 -6.31 -15.56
N SER A 27 -11.72 -6.59 -14.26
CA SER A 27 -10.57 -7.00 -13.46
C SER A 27 -9.97 -8.24 -14.12
N VAL A 28 -8.84 -8.10 -14.80
CA VAL A 28 -8.12 -9.24 -15.38
C VAL A 28 -7.87 -10.24 -14.26
N PRO A 29 -8.41 -11.47 -14.33
CA PRO A 29 -8.12 -12.49 -13.33
C PRO A 29 -6.61 -12.77 -13.34
N PRO A 30 -5.99 -13.07 -12.19
CA PRO A 30 -4.60 -13.49 -12.19
C PRO A 30 -4.45 -14.72 -13.09
N GLU A 31 -3.60 -14.62 -14.10
CA GLU A 31 -3.28 -15.70 -15.03
C GLU A 31 -2.66 -16.85 -14.23
N ARG A 32 -3.38 -17.98 -14.13
CA ARG A 32 -2.97 -19.12 -13.30
C ARG A 32 -1.58 -19.62 -13.76
N GLY A 33 -0.58 -19.48 -12.90
CA GLY A 33 0.76 -20.04 -13.10
C GLY A 33 1.90 -19.03 -13.29
N LYS A 34 1.61 -17.72 -13.41
CA LYS A 34 2.70 -16.71 -13.39
C LYS A 34 3.16 -16.46 -11.97
N GLU A 35 4.42 -16.78 -11.70
CA GLU A 35 5.10 -16.37 -10.47
C GLU A 35 5.60 -14.93 -10.65
N TYR A 36 5.20 -14.05 -9.74
CA TYR A 36 5.64 -12.66 -9.72
C TYR A 36 6.88 -12.54 -8.84
N ASN A 37 7.77 -11.62 -9.18
CA ASN A 37 9.01 -11.38 -8.45
C ASN A 37 9.23 -9.89 -8.23
N GLU A 38 10.33 -9.53 -7.57
CA GLU A 38 10.66 -8.13 -7.30
C GLU A 38 10.78 -7.31 -8.59
N GLU A 39 11.50 -7.84 -9.59
CA GLU A 39 11.76 -7.16 -10.86
C GLU A 39 10.46 -6.76 -11.58
N HIS A 40 9.44 -7.62 -11.56
CA HIS A 40 8.11 -7.32 -12.10
C HIS A 40 7.52 -6.04 -11.51
N HIS A 41 7.67 -5.81 -10.20
CA HIS A 41 7.14 -4.62 -9.54
C HIS A 41 8.04 -3.38 -9.69
N LEU A 42 9.36 -3.57 -9.81
CA LEU A 42 10.32 -2.47 -9.94
C LEU A 42 10.44 -1.93 -11.37
N LYS A 43 10.09 -2.73 -12.38
CA LYS A 43 10.24 -2.36 -13.79
C LYS A 43 9.54 -1.04 -14.11
N GLY A 44 10.32 -0.08 -14.63
CA GLY A 44 9.81 1.24 -15.02
C GLY A 44 9.42 2.17 -13.85
N LYS A 45 9.83 1.84 -12.62
CA LYS A 45 9.66 2.72 -11.45
C LYS A 45 10.86 3.66 -11.30
N PRO A 46 10.64 4.91 -10.85
CA PRO A 46 11.75 5.79 -10.46
C PRO A 46 12.59 5.18 -9.35
N GLN A 47 13.89 5.47 -9.34
CA GLN A 47 14.83 4.97 -8.35
C GLN A 47 14.37 5.25 -6.91
N GLU A 48 13.83 6.44 -6.65
CA GLU A 48 13.29 6.82 -5.33
C GLU A 48 12.16 5.89 -4.85
N VAL A 49 11.28 5.46 -5.76
CA VAL A 49 10.20 4.51 -5.43
C VAL A 49 10.78 3.12 -5.14
N VAL A 50 11.80 2.71 -5.89
CA VAL A 50 12.48 1.43 -5.68
C VAL A 50 13.14 1.39 -4.30
N GLU A 51 13.86 2.46 -3.93
CA GLU A 51 14.54 2.58 -2.63
C GLU A 51 13.54 2.66 -1.48
N LEU A 52 12.48 3.44 -1.64
CA LEU A 52 11.39 3.52 -0.67
C LEU A 52 10.75 2.14 -0.47
N PHE A 53 10.44 1.40 -1.54
CA PHE A 53 9.90 0.05 -1.45
C PHE A 53 10.84 -0.89 -0.70
N ARG A 54 12.12 -0.91 -1.06
CA ARG A 54 13.13 -1.77 -0.39
C ARG A 54 13.28 -1.44 1.10
N THR A 55 13.08 -0.18 1.46
CA THR A 55 13.13 0.26 2.86
C THR A 55 11.90 -0.21 3.63
N ILE A 56 10.70 -0.10 3.05
CA ILE A 56 9.47 -0.66 3.64
C ILE A 56 9.57 -2.19 3.74
N ASP A 57 10.10 -2.83 2.70
CA ASP A 57 10.29 -4.28 2.64
C ASP A 57 11.17 -4.78 3.78
N LYS A 58 12.34 -4.16 3.94
CA LYS A 58 13.28 -4.44 5.01
C LYS A 58 12.60 -4.28 6.37
N PHE A 59 11.95 -3.15 6.61
CA PHE A 59 11.25 -2.88 7.86
C PHE A 59 10.19 -3.95 8.17
N CYS A 60 9.31 -4.28 7.22
CA CYS A 60 8.27 -5.28 7.41
C CYS A 60 8.85 -6.66 7.76
N ARG A 61 9.96 -7.05 7.14
CA ARG A 61 10.65 -8.31 7.41
C ARG A 61 11.37 -8.31 8.76
N GLU A 62 11.88 -7.16 9.21
CA GLU A 62 12.55 -7.00 10.49
C GLU A 62 11.58 -7.03 11.69
N LEU A 63 10.27 -6.82 11.48
CA LEU A 63 9.25 -6.94 12.54
C LEU A 63 9.27 -8.32 13.22
N ASN A 64 9.48 -9.38 12.44
CA ASN A 64 9.78 -10.71 12.94
C ASN A 64 10.49 -11.52 11.82
N PRO A 65 11.84 -11.58 11.82
CA PRO A 65 12.62 -12.19 10.74
C PRO A 65 12.33 -13.67 10.50
N THR A 66 11.91 -14.40 11.53
CA THR A 66 11.68 -15.85 11.42
C THR A 66 10.27 -16.18 10.91
N ALA A 67 9.27 -15.34 11.23
CA ALA A 67 7.86 -15.64 10.95
C ALA A 67 7.23 -14.77 9.84
N VAL A 68 7.73 -13.57 9.58
CA VAL A 68 7.22 -12.74 8.49
C VAL A 68 7.58 -13.35 7.14
N ARG A 69 6.60 -13.43 6.25
CA ARG A 69 6.77 -13.88 4.86
C ARG A 69 6.28 -12.80 3.91
N ARG A 70 6.97 -12.70 2.78
CA ARG A 70 6.64 -11.81 1.67
C ARG A 70 6.20 -12.65 0.48
N LYS A 71 5.14 -12.23 -0.19
CA LYS A 71 4.69 -12.82 -1.45
C LYS A 71 4.40 -11.73 -2.47
N TYR A 72 4.98 -11.87 -3.65
CA TYR A 72 4.67 -11.04 -4.81
C TYR A 72 3.41 -11.59 -5.48
N LEU A 73 2.42 -10.73 -5.67
CA LEU A 73 1.18 -11.02 -6.39
C LEU A 73 1.14 -10.13 -7.64
N ALA A 74 0.18 -10.35 -8.52
CA ALA A 74 0.12 -9.66 -9.82
C ALA A 74 0.25 -8.14 -9.73
N THR A 75 -0.38 -7.54 -8.72
CA THR A 75 -0.50 -6.09 -8.57
C THR A 75 0.21 -5.53 -7.33
N TYR A 76 0.34 -6.31 -6.26
CA TYR A 76 0.91 -5.86 -4.98
C TYR A 76 1.80 -6.90 -4.32
N VAL A 77 2.61 -6.44 -3.37
CA VAL A 77 3.42 -7.25 -2.48
C VAL A 77 2.68 -7.44 -1.16
N ARG A 78 2.56 -8.68 -0.69
CA ARG A 78 1.87 -9.02 0.55
C ARG A 78 2.86 -9.45 1.62
N TYR A 79 2.67 -8.96 2.84
CA TYR A 79 3.38 -9.39 4.04
C TYR A 79 2.44 -10.10 5.01
N THR A 80 2.85 -11.29 5.44
CA THR A 80 2.06 -12.15 6.34
C THR A 80 2.87 -12.60 7.55
N HIS A 81 2.20 -12.77 8.68
CA HIS A 81 2.69 -13.53 9.83
C HIS A 81 1.88 -14.83 9.93
N GLY A 82 2.51 -15.98 9.68
CA GLY A 82 1.78 -17.23 9.47
C GLY A 82 0.80 -17.10 8.31
N LYS A 83 -0.50 -17.31 8.56
CA LYS A 83 -1.57 -17.17 7.57
C LYS A 83 -2.19 -15.77 7.52
N ASN A 84 -1.86 -14.90 8.47
CA ASN A 84 -2.48 -13.59 8.59
C ASN A 84 -1.72 -12.53 7.81
N THR A 85 -2.43 -11.78 6.98
CA THR A 85 -1.87 -10.63 6.27
C THR A 85 -1.98 -9.38 7.13
N PHE A 86 -0.90 -8.62 7.27
CA PHE A 86 -0.93 -7.36 8.02
C PHE A 86 -0.59 -6.13 7.16
N CYS A 87 0.11 -6.32 6.04
CA CYS A 87 0.53 -5.22 5.18
C CYS A 87 0.53 -5.66 3.71
N CYS A 88 0.02 -4.79 2.83
CA CYS A 88 0.03 -4.95 1.38
C CYS A 88 0.61 -3.68 0.75
N VAL A 89 1.54 -3.79 -0.19
CA VAL A 89 2.24 -2.65 -0.81
C VAL A 89 2.09 -2.72 -2.33
N HIS A 90 1.53 -1.67 -2.94
CA HIS A 90 1.47 -1.48 -4.38
C HIS A 90 2.38 -0.33 -4.81
N LEU A 91 3.32 -0.65 -5.71
CA LEU A 91 4.28 0.31 -6.24
C LEU A 91 3.65 1.10 -7.39
N GLN A 92 3.56 2.42 -7.26
CA GLN A 92 3.10 3.35 -8.29
C GLN A 92 4.29 4.18 -8.81
N LYS A 93 4.11 4.97 -9.88
CA LYS A 93 5.18 5.85 -10.36
C LYS A 93 5.46 7.01 -9.39
N SER A 94 4.45 7.44 -8.64
CA SER A 94 4.50 8.58 -7.72
C SER A 94 4.83 8.21 -6.28
N GLY A 95 5.07 6.93 -5.97
CA GLY A 95 5.21 6.46 -4.60
C GLY A 95 4.56 5.08 -4.40
N LEU A 96 4.15 4.81 -3.17
CA LEU A 96 3.60 3.53 -2.73
C LEU A 96 2.21 3.74 -2.12
N ARG A 97 1.29 2.82 -2.45
CA ARG A 97 0.05 2.62 -1.68
C ARG A 97 0.25 1.45 -0.76
N VAL A 98 0.00 1.66 0.54
CA VAL A 98 0.16 0.62 1.55
C VAL A 98 -1.16 0.41 2.26
N TRP A 99 -1.69 -0.81 2.22
CA TRP A 99 -2.90 -1.17 2.96
C TRP A 99 -2.55 -1.98 4.20
N LEU A 100 -3.17 -1.60 5.32
CA LEU A 100 -2.93 -2.20 6.63
C LEU A 100 -4.20 -2.85 7.14
N LYS A 101 -4.06 -4.05 7.73
CA LYS A 101 -5.16 -4.77 8.40
C LYS A 101 -5.49 -4.13 9.75
N LEU A 102 -5.97 -2.89 9.69
CA LEU A 102 -6.45 -2.06 10.78
C LEU A 102 -7.87 -1.59 10.45
N ASN A 103 -8.63 -1.26 11.49
CA ASN A 103 -9.91 -0.56 11.33
C ASN A 103 -9.65 0.95 11.40
N TYR A 104 -10.08 1.70 10.38
CA TYR A 104 -9.83 3.14 10.29
C TYR A 104 -10.53 3.91 11.42
N SER A 105 -11.72 3.50 11.85
CA SER A 105 -12.47 4.14 12.93
C SER A 105 -11.76 4.09 14.29
N ASN A 106 -10.75 3.22 14.45
CA ASN A 106 -9.93 3.12 15.65
C ASN A 106 -8.68 4.02 15.63
N LEU A 107 -8.50 4.83 14.57
CA LEU A 107 -7.38 5.77 14.45
C LEU A 107 -7.78 7.15 14.96
N GLU A 108 -7.04 7.66 15.94
CA GLU A 108 -7.20 9.03 16.42
C GLU A 108 -6.36 9.97 15.55
N SER A 109 -6.99 11.00 14.99
CA SER A 109 -6.33 12.05 14.19
C SER A 109 -5.35 11.52 13.12
N PRO A 110 -5.82 10.70 12.17
CA PRO A 110 -4.96 10.16 11.11
C PRO A 110 -4.31 11.29 10.27
N PRO A 111 -3.00 11.21 9.97
CA PRO A 111 -2.32 12.17 9.10
C PRO A 111 -2.94 12.25 7.69
N GLU A 112 -2.65 13.33 6.96
CA GLU A 112 -3.19 13.56 5.60
C GLU A 112 -2.89 12.45 4.58
N TYR A 113 -1.86 11.64 4.82
CA TYR A 113 -1.48 10.53 3.95
C TYR A 113 -2.20 9.22 4.30
N VAL A 114 -3.09 9.23 5.28
CA VAL A 114 -3.86 8.08 5.75
C VAL A 114 -5.32 8.25 5.35
N ARG A 115 -5.88 7.26 4.67
CA ARG A 115 -7.23 7.29 4.10
C ARG A 115 -8.05 6.10 4.57
N ASP A 116 -9.33 6.37 4.83
CA ASP A 116 -10.35 5.33 5.03
C ASP A 116 -10.74 4.71 3.69
N VAL A 117 -10.56 3.39 3.59
CA VAL A 117 -10.95 2.58 2.44
C VAL A 117 -11.93 1.45 2.83
N SER A 118 -12.54 1.52 4.02
CA SER A 118 -13.56 0.55 4.49
C SER A 118 -14.72 0.37 3.52
N ASN A 119 -15.12 1.45 2.83
CA ASN A 119 -16.23 1.47 1.88
C ASN A 119 -15.78 1.58 0.41
N VAL A 120 -14.48 1.38 0.14
CA VAL A 120 -13.90 1.53 -1.20
C VAL A 120 -13.15 0.25 -1.59
N GLY A 121 -13.42 -0.27 -2.78
CA GLY A 121 -12.70 -1.42 -3.31
C GLY A 121 -11.19 -1.13 -3.39
N HIS A 122 -10.38 -1.98 -2.77
CA HIS A 122 -8.93 -1.83 -2.74
C HIS A 122 -8.22 -3.19 -2.79
N TRP A 123 -6.92 -3.16 -3.04
CA TRP A 123 -6.10 -4.37 -3.12
C TRP A 123 -5.53 -4.70 -1.75
N GLY A 124 -5.70 -5.95 -1.30
CA GLY A 124 -5.08 -6.40 -0.06
C GLY A 124 -6.06 -6.61 1.08
N VAL A 125 -5.89 -5.84 2.17
CA VAL A 125 -6.58 -6.06 3.45
C VAL A 125 -6.83 -4.77 4.23
N GLY A 126 -7.86 -4.82 5.07
CA GLY A 126 -8.14 -3.81 6.11
C GLY A 126 -8.79 -2.55 5.57
N ASP A 127 -8.89 -1.54 6.42
CA ASP A 127 -9.65 -0.32 6.12
C ASP A 127 -8.74 0.90 5.98
N VAL A 128 -7.44 0.73 6.20
CA VAL A 128 -6.45 1.82 6.27
C VAL A 128 -5.53 1.77 5.07
N GLU A 129 -5.55 2.82 4.25
CA GLU A 129 -4.62 3.04 3.15
C GLU A 129 -3.63 4.17 3.49
N LEU A 130 -2.35 3.96 3.23
CA LEU A 130 -1.29 4.96 3.35
C LEU A 130 -0.75 5.33 1.96
N ALA A 131 -0.64 6.63 1.69
CA ALA A 131 0.05 7.18 0.53
C ALA A 131 1.48 7.59 0.90
N ILE A 132 2.46 6.75 0.58
CA ILE A 132 3.86 6.97 0.98
C ILE A 132 4.67 7.31 -0.27
N ASP A 133 5.05 8.58 -0.41
CA ASP A 133 5.86 9.12 -1.52
C ASP A 133 7.21 9.68 -1.06
N SER A 134 7.52 9.58 0.23
CA SER A 134 8.78 10.05 0.80
C SER A 134 9.22 9.23 2.01
N PHE A 135 10.51 9.30 2.33
CA PHE A 135 11.05 8.70 3.55
C PHE A 135 10.44 9.29 4.82
N GLU A 136 10.11 10.59 4.81
CA GLU A 136 9.46 11.26 5.95
C GLU A 136 8.08 10.66 6.24
N ARG A 137 7.24 10.51 5.21
CA ARG A 137 5.94 9.84 5.35
C ARG A 137 6.11 8.38 5.79
N PHE A 138 7.15 7.70 5.30
CA PHE A 138 7.45 6.35 5.77
C PHE A 138 7.80 6.32 7.26
N GLN A 139 8.63 7.24 7.77
CA GLN A 139 8.93 7.30 9.21
C GLN A 139 7.67 7.46 10.05
N GLY A 140 6.75 8.35 9.64
CA GLY A 140 5.46 8.52 10.31
C GLY A 140 4.56 7.28 10.21
N ALA A 141 4.61 6.56 9.08
CA ALA A 141 3.81 5.36 8.84
C ALA A 141 4.27 4.12 9.63
N LYS A 142 5.54 4.07 10.09
CA LYS A 142 6.10 2.89 10.77
C LYS A 142 5.28 2.44 11.96
N SER A 143 4.76 3.37 12.75
CA SER A 143 3.94 3.06 13.93
C SER A 143 2.63 2.35 13.55
N LEU A 144 1.99 2.77 12.45
CA LEU A 144 0.79 2.12 11.94
C LEU A 144 1.09 0.73 11.36
N ILE A 145 2.19 0.59 10.62
CA ILE A 145 2.62 -0.72 10.09
C ILE A 145 2.92 -1.69 11.25
N GLN A 146 3.62 -1.22 12.30
CA GLN A 146 3.87 -1.99 13.51
C GLN A 146 2.56 -2.37 14.21
N LYS A 147 1.63 -1.41 14.41
CA LYS A 147 0.32 -1.67 15.02
C LYS A 147 -0.45 -2.75 14.26
N SER A 148 -0.47 -2.65 12.93
CA SER A 148 -1.09 -3.67 12.06
C SER A 148 -0.47 -5.05 12.23
N PHE A 149 0.86 -5.14 12.34
CA PHE A 149 1.54 -6.39 12.62
C PHE A 149 1.14 -6.96 14.00
N GLU A 150 1.20 -6.15 15.06
CA GLU A 150 0.90 -6.57 16.43
C GLU A 150 -0.54 -7.09 16.58
N GLU A 151 -1.52 -6.41 15.99
CA GLU A 151 -2.94 -6.82 16.05
C GLU A 151 -3.26 -8.08 15.24
N ASN A 152 -2.35 -8.51 14.35
CA ASN A 152 -2.59 -9.64 13.44
C ASN A 152 -1.56 -10.77 13.57
N ARG A 153 -0.56 -10.66 14.46
CA ARG A 153 0.43 -11.72 14.68
C ARG A 153 -0.10 -12.89 15.54
N LEU A 154 -1.08 -12.64 16.40
CA LEU A 154 -1.62 -13.62 17.36
C LEU A 154 -2.98 -14.22 16.96
N LYS A 155 -3.56 -13.77 15.85
CA LYS A 155 -4.86 -14.26 15.35
C LYS A 155 -4.70 -15.57 14.58
#